data_AF-N1RLE1-F1
#
_entry.id   AF-N1RLE1-F1
#
_cell.length_a   1.000
_cell.length_b   1.000
_cell.length_c   1.000
_cell.angle_alpha   90.00
_cell.angle_beta   90.00
_cell.angle_gamma   90.00
#
_symmetry.space_group_name_H-M   'P 1'
#
loop_
_entity.id
_entity.type
_entity.pdbx_description
1 polymer ?
#
loop_
_entity_poly.entity_id
_entity_poly.type
_entity_poly.pdbx_seq_one_letter_code
_entity_poly.pdbx_strand_id
1 'polypeptide(L)'
;MATKTEQAPERSMPPDDDHSDVESLKAAALFHKALRMGRVEEKGIQPIPIEERTLTRFYNIFTIWASINSNILGITFGMLGPLVYGLSLRDSALIILFFCLFSTIGPAYLATFGPKTGMRQMIQARYSFGRYLVSIPVLLNLATLTGFMVIIFVVGGQCLSAVSSGHLSPDVGIVIIGILSLFISFCGFKVLHYYETYAFIPAIIAITIATGCGGSELSKQAPPAAPATAAAVLSFGMIVASYMIPWAAIASDLTTYFDPKSCVEHSISGSDRVHI
;
A
#
# COMPACT_ATOMS: atom_id res chain seq x y z
N MET A 1 -8.63 54.17 72.99
CA MET A 1 -9.52 53.03 73.32
C MET A 1 -10.23 52.62 72.05
N ALA A 2 -10.09 51.35 71.68
CA ALA A 2 -10.82 50.60 70.64
C ALA A 2 -10.54 50.90 69.14
N THR A 3 -9.57 50.14 68.64
CA THR A 3 -9.38 49.56 67.31
C THR A 3 -10.70 49.16 66.62
N LYS A 4 -10.88 49.53 65.34
CA LYS A 4 -11.85 48.90 64.44
C LYS A 4 -11.07 48.16 63.36
N THR A 5 -11.07 46.84 63.46
CA THR A 5 -10.45 45.91 62.52
C THR A 5 -11.36 45.74 61.32
N GLU A 6 -10.87 46.05 60.13
CA GLU A 6 -11.52 45.82 58.84
C GLU A 6 -11.32 44.35 58.44
N GLN A 7 -12.42 43.64 58.18
CA GLN A 7 -12.44 42.22 57.84
C GLN A 7 -12.18 42.05 56.33
N ALA A 8 -11.11 41.34 55.97
CA ALA A 8 -10.80 40.98 54.58
C ALA A 8 -11.70 39.82 54.09
N PRO A 9 -12.06 39.76 52.79
CA PRO A 9 -12.88 38.69 52.24
C PRO A 9 -12.06 37.40 52.07
N GLU A 10 -12.68 36.28 52.45
CA GLU A 10 -12.14 34.93 52.34
C GLU A 10 -12.02 34.53 50.86
N ARG A 11 -10.78 34.30 50.40
CA ARG A 11 -10.47 33.86 49.03
C ARG A 11 -10.79 32.36 48.94
N SER A 12 -11.91 32.01 48.32
CA SER A 12 -12.24 30.62 47.98
C SER A 12 -11.18 30.03 47.05
N MET A 13 -10.51 28.97 47.50
CA MET A 13 -9.61 28.16 46.69
C MET A 13 -10.43 27.42 45.63
N PRO A 14 -10.05 27.41 44.34
CA PRO A 14 -10.74 26.60 43.34
C PRO A 14 -10.52 25.11 43.64
N PRO A 15 -11.51 24.23 43.34
CA PRO A 15 -11.40 22.82 43.63
C PRO A 15 -10.34 22.16 42.75
N ASP A 16 -9.66 21.16 43.33
CA ASP A 16 -8.56 20.40 42.73
C ASP A 16 -8.96 19.70 41.41
N ASP A 17 -8.63 20.31 40.27
CA ASP A 17 -8.68 19.72 38.91
C ASP A 17 -7.46 18.81 38.61
N ASP A 18 -6.75 18.31 39.63
CA ASP A 18 -5.54 17.49 39.46
C ASP A 18 -5.86 16.05 39.00
N HIS A 19 -7.10 15.59 39.18
CA HIS A 19 -7.48 14.21 38.85
C HIS A 19 -7.69 13.97 37.35
N SER A 20 -8.15 14.96 36.57
CA SER A 20 -8.36 14.83 35.12
C SER A 20 -7.05 14.85 34.32
N ASP A 21 -6.07 15.63 34.76
CA ASP A 21 -4.77 15.73 34.09
C ASP A 21 -3.94 14.47 34.32
N VAL A 22 -4.01 13.86 35.51
CA VAL A 22 -3.28 12.62 35.81
C VAL A 22 -3.86 11.42 35.04
N GLU A 23 -5.18 11.33 34.84
CA GLU A 23 -5.76 10.29 33.99
C GLU A 23 -5.46 10.51 32.50
N SER A 24 -5.49 11.74 32.00
CA SER A 24 -5.14 12.04 30.61
C SER A 24 -3.66 11.76 30.33
N LEU A 25 -2.77 12.08 31.26
CA LEU A 25 -1.33 11.78 31.19
C LEU A 25 -1.05 10.27 31.28
N LYS A 26 -1.80 9.53 32.10
CA LYS A 26 -1.70 8.06 32.16
C LYS A 26 -2.25 7.40 30.91
N ALA A 27 -3.36 7.90 30.36
CA ALA A 27 -3.93 7.43 29.10
C ALA A 27 -2.97 7.73 27.93
N ALA A 28 -2.38 8.93 27.87
CA ALA A 28 -1.35 9.29 26.91
C ALA A 28 -0.08 8.45 27.09
N ALA A 29 0.33 8.15 28.32
CA ALA A 29 1.49 7.30 28.59
C ALA A 29 1.22 5.83 28.26
N LEU A 30 0.01 5.32 28.50
CA LEU A 30 -0.42 3.98 28.10
C LEU A 30 -0.56 3.88 26.59
N PHE A 31 -1.08 4.91 25.94
CA PHE A 31 -1.12 5.05 24.48
C PHE A 31 0.29 5.08 23.90
N HIS A 32 1.21 5.88 24.44
CA HIS A 32 2.62 5.88 24.08
C HIS A 32 3.30 4.53 24.34
N LYS A 33 2.98 3.85 25.44
CA LYS A 33 3.53 2.53 25.76
C LYS A 33 2.98 1.45 24.84
N ALA A 34 1.72 1.55 24.42
CA ALA A 34 1.10 0.70 23.40
C ALA A 34 1.69 0.96 22.00
N LEU A 35 1.89 2.22 21.61
CA LEU A 35 2.57 2.63 20.37
C LEU A 35 4.03 2.13 20.33
N ARG A 36 4.72 2.18 21.48
CA ARG A 36 6.11 1.73 21.63
C ARG A 36 6.24 0.21 21.69
N MET A 37 5.25 -0.50 22.23
CA MET A 37 5.13 -1.96 22.12
C MET A 37 4.80 -2.39 20.68
N GLY A 38 3.96 -1.64 19.97
CA GLY A 38 3.67 -1.82 18.55
C GLY A 38 4.83 -1.42 17.62
N ARG A 39 5.89 -0.80 18.17
CA ARG A 39 7.00 -0.17 17.42
C ARG A 39 6.48 0.55 16.17
N VAL A 40 5.46 1.38 16.37
CA VAL A 40 4.95 2.27 15.33
C VAL A 40 6.14 3.10 14.85
N GLU A 41 6.33 3.16 13.53
CA GLU A 41 7.45 3.87 12.91
C GLU A 41 7.43 5.34 13.33
N GLU A 42 8.26 5.71 14.33
CA GLU A 42 8.30 7.07 14.88
C GLU A 42 8.85 8.08 13.84
N LYS A 43 9.58 7.58 12.83
CA LYS A 43 10.10 8.37 11.71
C LYS A 43 9.07 8.48 10.59
N GLY A 44 7.98 9.21 10.84
CA GLY A 44 6.93 9.39 9.83
C GLY A 44 7.41 10.10 8.57
N ILE A 45 7.93 11.33 8.72
CA ILE A 45 8.31 12.22 7.59
C ILE A 45 9.83 12.44 7.52
N GLN A 46 10.59 12.08 8.55
CA GLN A 46 12.03 12.31 8.58
C GLN A 46 12.74 11.41 7.54
N PRO A 47 13.68 11.95 6.74
CA PRO A 47 14.51 11.14 5.87
C PRO A 47 15.26 10.07 6.67
N ILE A 48 15.37 8.85 6.12
CA ILE A 48 16.05 7.74 6.78
C ILE A 48 17.57 7.97 6.70
N PRO A 49 18.30 8.04 7.83
CA PRO A 49 19.75 8.17 7.85
C PRO A 49 20.43 7.01 7.10
N ILE A 50 21.59 7.26 6.49
CA ILE A 50 22.33 6.26 5.72
C ILE A 50 22.69 5.04 6.58
N GLU A 51 22.95 5.25 7.87
CA GLU A 51 23.29 4.20 8.85
C GLU A 51 22.16 3.18 9.09
N GLU A 52 20.90 3.57 8.85
CA GLU A 52 19.72 2.71 9.04
C GLU A 52 19.31 2.01 7.73
N ARG A 53 19.99 2.29 6.62
CA ARG A 53 19.73 1.67 5.30
C ARG A 53 20.46 0.33 5.18
N THR A 54 20.02 -0.66 5.95
CA THR A 54 20.71 -1.94 6.10
C THR A 54 20.36 -2.98 5.05
N LEU A 55 19.41 -2.70 4.14
CA LEU A 55 18.99 -3.67 3.11
C LEU A 55 19.91 -3.61 1.89
N THR A 56 20.73 -4.65 1.72
CA THR A 56 21.70 -4.76 0.60
C THR A 56 21.26 -5.76 -0.48
N ARG A 57 20.24 -6.59 -0.21
CA ARG A 57 19.81 -7.67 -1.12
C ARG A 57 18.75 -7.19 -2.11
N PHE A 58 19.15 -6.96 -3.36
CA PHE A 58 18.21 -6.58 -4.43
C PHE A 58 17.07 -7.57 -4.65
N TYR A 59 17.29 -8.88 -4.47
CA TYR A 59 16.20 -9.85 -4.58
C TYR A 59 14.99 -9.50 -3.68
N ASN A 60 15.23 -8.89 -2.52
CA ASN A 60 14.16 -8.51 -1.59
C ASN A 60 13.21 -7.48 -2.22
N ILE A 61 13.69 -6.59 -3.10
CA ILE A 61 12.80 -5.63 -3.79
C ILE A 61 11.83 -6.39 -4.69
N PHE A 62 12.33 -7.37 -5.44
CA PHE A 62 11.53 -8.19 -6.33
C PHE A 62 10.53 -9.02 -5.53
N THR A 63 10.94 -9.61 -4.39
CA THR A 63 10.03 -10.41 -3.55
C THR A 63 8.93 -9.55 -2.94
N ILE A 64 9.24 -8.32 -2.50
CA ILE A 64 8.23 -7.39 -1.97
C ILE A 64 7.24 -7.01 -3.06
N TRP A 65 7.71 -6.61 -4.25
CA TRP A 65 6.82 -6.26 -5.36
C TRP A 65 6.01 -7.45 -5.86
N ALA A 66 6.61 -8.63 -5.91
CA ALA A 66 5.91 -9.87 -6.25
C ALA A 66 4.85 -10.23 -5.19
N SER A 67 5.17 -10.06 -3.90
CA SER A 67 4.24 -10.28 -2.79
C SER A 67 3.03 -9.35 -2.89
N ILE A 68 3.26 -8.05 -3.06
CA ILE A 68 2.22 -7.04 -3.18
C ILE A 68 1.30 -7.27 -4.39
N ASN A 69 1.87 -7.70 -5.52
CA ASN A 69 1.09 -7.99 -6.73
C ASN A 69 0.42 -9.39 -6.73
N SER A 70 0.83 -10.29 -5.83
CA SER A 70 0.23 -11.62 -5.68
C SER A 70 -1.08 -11.54 -4.87
N ASN A 71 -2.07 -10.85 -5.44
CA ASN A 71 -3.35 -10.57 -4.80
C ASN A 71 -4.53 -10.87 -5.74
N ILE A 72 -5.71 -11.14 -5.17
CA ILE A 72 -6.98 -11.38 -5.87
C ILE A 72 -7.41 -10.19 -6.74
N LEU A 73 -6.96 -8.99 -6.40
CA LEU A 73 -7.23 -7.77 -7.17
C LEU A 73 -6.74 -7.89 -8.62
N GLY A 74 -5.51 -8.39 -8.83
CA GLY A 74 -4.97 -8.57 -10.19
C GLY A 74 -5.78 -9.56 -11.03
N ILE A 75 -6.30 -10.62 -10.40
CA ILE A 75 -7.18 -11.61 -11.05
C ILE A 75 -8.48 -10.94 -11.48
N THR A 76 -9.08 -10.15 -10.60
CA THR A 76 -10.33 -9.42 -10.87
C THR A 76 -10.16 -8.47 -12.06
N PHE A 77 -9.08 -7.70 -12.09
CA PHE A 77 -8.75 -6.82 -13.21
C PHE A 77 -8.52 -7.60 -14.50
N GLY A 78 -7.85 -8.75 -14.44
CA GLY A 78 -7.64 -9.62 -15.61
C GLY A 78 -8.95 -10.20 -16.16
N MET A 79 -9.90 -10.55 -15.29
CA MET A 79 -11.21 -11.07 -15.67
C MET A 79 -12.08 -10.05 -16.42
N LEU A 80 -11.88 -8.74 -16.19
CA LEU A 80 -12.64 -7.69 -16.89
C LEU A 80 -12.42 -7.73 -18.40
N GLY A 81 -11.25 -8.14 -18.89
CA GLY A 81 -10.94 -8.20 -20.33
C GLY A 81 -11.93 -9.09 -21.08
N PRO A 82 -12.06 -10.37 -20.72
CA PRO A 82 -13.04 -11.26 -21.34
C PRO A 82 -14.49 -10.95 -20.93
N LEU A 83 -14.76 -10.65 -19.65
CA LEU A 83 -16.15 -10.55 -19.15
C LEU A 83 -16.86 -9.25 -19.54
N VAL A 84 -16.14 -8.13 -19.58
CA VAL A 84 -16.74 -6.80 -19.86
C VAL A 84 -16.43 -6.36 -21.28
N TYR A 85 -15.22 -6.58 -21.76
CA TYR A 85 -14.77 -6.12 -23.08
C TYR A 85 -14.90 -7.17 -24.18
N GLY A 86 -15.28 -8.41 -23.86
CA GLY A 86 -15.48 -9.48 -24.84
C GLY A 86 -14.21 -9.90 -25.58
N LEU A 87 -13.03 -9.59 -25.02
CA LEU A 87 -11.73 -9.90 -25.62
C LEU A 87 -11.41 -11.39 -25.46
N SER A 88 -10.69 -11.96 -26.44
CA SER A 88 -10.10 -13.29 -26.25
C SER A 88 -9.14 -13.29 -25.06
N LEU A 89 -8.98 -14.42 -24.40
CA LEU A 89 -7.98 -14.59 -23.34
C LEU A 89 -6.57 -14.29 -23.85
N ARG A 90 -6.26 -14.66 -25.10
CA ARG A 90 -4.97 -14.35 -25.72
C ARG A 90 -4.76 -12.85 -25.85
N ASP A 91 -5.74 -12.14 -26.39
CA ASP A 91 -5.65 -10.69 -26.61
C ASP A 91 -5.59 -9.96 -25.26
N SER A 92 -6.40 -10.38 -24.29
CA SER A 92 -6.38 -9.85 -22.93
C SER A 92 -5.01 -10.05 -22.28
N ALA A 93 -4.42 -11.24 -22.38
CA ALA A 93 -3.09 -11.52 -21.83
C ALA A 93 -1.99 -10.67 -22.49
N LEU A 94 -2.04 -10.49 -23.81
CA LEU A 94 -1.10 -9.63 -24.52
C LEU A 94 -1.26 -8.16 -24.11
N ILE A 95 -2.49 -7.66 -24.01
CA ILE A 95 -2.76 -6.29 -23.56
C ILE A 95 -2.23 -6.08 -22.14
N ILE A 96 -2.53 -6.99 -21.21
CA ILE A 96 -2.01 -6.93 -19.84
C ILE A 96 -0.49 -6.87 -19.87
N LEU A 97 0.17 -7.76 -20.62
CA LEU A 97 1.64 -7.83 -20.67
C LEU A 97 2.27 -6.55 -21.20
N PHE A 98 1.80 -6.03 -22.35
CA PHE A 98 2.37 -4.83 -22.96
C PHE A 98 2.05 -3.55 -22.16
N PHE A 99 0.82 -3.36 -21.70
CA PHE A 99 0.45 -2.18 -20.91
C PHE A 99 1.07 -2.22 -19.52
N CYS A 100 1.20 -3.37 -18.87
CA CYS A 100 1.96 -3.49 -17.63
C CYS A 100 3.42 -3.12 -17.85
N LEU A 101 4.07 -3.70 -18.87
CA LEU A 101 5.48 -3.42 -19.14
C LEU A 101 5.71 -1.92 -19.39
N PHE A 102 4.86 -1.29 -20.19
CA PHE A 102 4.92 0.14 -20.45
C PHE A 102 4.67 1.00 -19.20
N SER A 103 3.62 0.68 -18.44
CA SER A 103 3.21 1.46 -17.26
C SER A 103 4.17 1.31 -16.09
N THR A 104 4.92 0.21 -16.01
CA THR A 104 5.88 -0.06 -14.93
C THR A 104 7.19 0.73 -15.10
N ILE A 105 7.47 1.28 -16.29
CA ILE A 105 8.68 2.08 -16.54
C ILE A 105 8.75 3.30 -15.60
N GLY A 106 7.61 4.00 -15.41
CA GLY A 106 7.51 5.16 -14.52
C GLY A 106 7.82 4.82 -13.05
N PRO A 107 7.07 3.89 -12.43
CA PRO A 107 7.37 3.38 -11.10
C PRO A 107 8.79 2.86 -10.94
N ALA A 108 9.32 2.13 -11.93
CA ALA A 108 10.69 1.60 -11.88
C ALA A 108 11.74 2.72 -11.86
N TYR A 109 11.55 3.77 -12.65
CA TYR A 109 12.45 4.93 -12.64
C TYR A 109 12.40 5.65 -11.29
N LEU A 110 11.21 5.90 -10.75
CA LEU A 110 11.05 6.57 -9.45
C LEU A 110 11.56 5.72 -8.28
N ALA A 111 11.46 4.39 -8.37
CA ALA A 111 12.02 3.47 -7.38
C ALA A 111 13.53 3.66 -7.19
N THR A 112 14.26 4.11 -8.22
CA THR A 112 15.71 4.39 -8.14
C THR A 112 16.06 5.63 -7.32
N PHE A 113 15.10 6.55 -7.10
CA PHE A 113 15.33 7.74 -6.28
C PHE A 113 15.25 7.47 -4.78
N GLY A 114 14.59 6.39 -4.37
CA GLY A 114 14.45 6.04 -2.96
C GLY A 114 15.78 5.72 -2.26
N PRO A 115 16.64 4.82 -2.78
CA PRO A 115 17.93 4.52 -2.15
C PRO A 115 18.86 5.73 -2.10
N LYS A 116 18.79 6.61 -3.12
CA LYS A 116 19.63 7.81 -3.22
C LYS A 116 19.22 8.91 -2.24
N THR A 117 17.93 9.20 -2.14
CA THR A 117 17.43 10.30 -1.31
C THR A 117 17.08 9.88 0.11
N GLY A 118 16.69 8.62 0.33
CA GLY A 118 16.13 8.12 1.59
C GLY A 118 14.85 8.83 2.02
N MET A 119 14.16 9.47 1.08
CA MET A 119 12.91 10.20 1.31
C MET A 119 11.74 9.44 0.70
N ARG A 120 10.59 9.48 1.37
CA ARG A 120 9.32 8.96 0.84
C ARG A 120 8.92 9.71 -0.44
N GLN A 121 8.22 9.03 -1.34
CA GLN A 121 7.88 9.55 -2.68
C GLN A 121 7.06 10.86 -2.59
N MET A 122 6.13 10.92 -1.63
CA MET A 122 5.29 12.11 -1.42
C MET A 122 6.06 13.30 -0.84
N ILE A 123 7.20 13.06 -0.19
CA ILE A 123 8.11 14.11 0.28
C ILE A 123 8.96 14.61 -0.89
N GLN A 124 9.42 13.71 -1.76
CA GLN A 124 10.11 14.09 -3.00
C GLN A 124 9.22 14.99 -3.89
N ALA A 125 7.93 14.70 -3.97
CA ALA A 125 6.97 15.52 -4.70
C ALA A 125 6.90 16.98 -4.21
N ARG A 126 7.27 17.25 -2.94
CA ARG A 126 7.32 18.63 -2.40
C ARG A 126 8.40 19.47 -3.07
N TYR A 127 9.49 18.84 -3.52
CA TYR A 127 10.59 19.54 -4.21
C TYR A 127 10.24 19.88 -5.66
N SER A 128 9.37 19.10 -6.31
CA SER A 128 8.92 19.37 -7.68
C SER A 128 7.75 20.35 -7.77
N PHE A 129 6.75 20.21 -6.91
CA PHE A 129 5.53 21.04 -6.95
C PHE A 129 5.57 22.25 -6.00
N GLY A 130 6.53 22.30 -5.08
CA GLY A 130 6.61 23.34 -4.05
C GLY A 130 5.70 23.07 -2.85
N ARG A 131 5.83 23.88 -1.81
CA ARG A 131 5.27 23.60 -0.47
C ARG A 131 3.74 23.60 -0.40
N TYR A 132 3.07 24.40 -1.24
CA TYR A 132 1.61 24.56 -1.20
C TYR A 132 0.89 23.68 -2.23
N LEU A 133 1.39 23.63 -3.48
CA LEU A 133 0.76 22.87 -4.57
C LEU A 133 0.90 21.36 -4.40
N VAL A 134 1.90 20.87 -3.66
CA VAL A 134 2.06 19.44 -3.38
C VAL A 134 0.87 18.82 -2.65
N SER A 135 0.08 19.62 -1.94
CA SER A 135 -1.13 19.14 -1.26
C SER A 135 -2.13 18.50 -2.24
N ILE A 136 -2.21 18.99 -3.47
CA ILE A 136 -3.12 18.46 -4.49
C ILE A 136 -2.71 17.03 -4.91
N PRO A 137 -1.47 16.76 -5.38
CA PRO A 137 -0.99 15.40 -5.61
C PRO A 137 -1.12 14.47 -4.40
N VAL A 138 -0.91 14.99 -3.18
CA VAL A 138 -1.05 14.21 -1.95
C VAL A 138 -2.48 13.75 -1.73
N LEU A 139 -3.45 14.66 -1.87
CA LEU A 139 -4.87 14.32 -1.74
C LEU A 139 -5.33 13.35 -2.83
N LEU A 140 -4.88 13.56 -4.08
CA LEU A 140 -5.20 12.66 -5.19
C LEU A 140 -4.61 11.25 -4.99
N ASN A 141 -3.37 11.15 -4.51
CA ASN A 141 -2.77 9.86 -4.18
C ASN A 141 -3.52 9.17 -3.04
N LEU A 142 -3.88 9.91 -1.99
CA LEU A 142 -4.67 9.38 -0.87
C LEU A 142 -6.03 8.86 -1.34
N ALA A 143 -6.72 9.60 -2.19
CA ALA A 143 -7.99 9.19 -2.79
C ALA A 143 -7.83 7.92 -3.64
N THR A 144 -6.74 7.85 -4.42
CA THR A 144 -6.43 6.69 -5.27
C THR A 144 -6.20 5.43 -4.43
N LEU A 145 -5.35 5.51 -3.40
CA LEU A 145 -5.08 4.39 -2.49
C LEU A 145 -6.34 3.96 -1.72
N THR A 146 -7.15 4.93 -1.29
CA THR A 146 -8.45 4.64 -0.66
C THR A 146 -9.40 3.91 -1.60
N GLY A 147 -9.44 4.32 -2.88
CA GLY A 147 -10.21 3.65 -3.91
C GLY A 147 -9.81 2.17 -4.08
N PHE A 148 -8.51 1.88 -4.13
CA PHE A 148 -8.04 0.49 -4.17
C PHE A 148 -8.41 -0.30 -2.92
N MET A 149 -8.34 0.30 -1.73
CA MET A 149 -8.75 -0.36 -0.49
C MET A 149 -10.23 -0.75 -0.50
N VAL A 150 -11.10 0.14 -1.00
CA VAL A 150 -12.53 -0.16 -1.16
C VAL A 150 -12.73 -1.36 -2.09
N ILE A 151 -12.04 -1.39 -3.24
CA ILE A 151 -12.15 -2.52 -4.18
C ILE A 151 -11.67 -3.83 -3.52
N ILE A 152 -10.57 -3.80 -2.78
CA ILE A 152 -10.04 -4.97 -2.06
C ILE A 152 -11.05 -5.49 -1.04
N PHE A 153 -11.72 -4.61 -0.29
CA PHE A 153 -12.74 -5.03 0.67
C PHE A 153 -13.97 -5.62 -0.01
N VAL A 154 -14.43 -5.04 -1.13
CA VAL A 154 -15.54 -5.58 -1.94
C VAL A 154 -15.21 -6.97 -2.47
N VAL A 155 -14.04 -7.13 -3.12
CA VAL A 155 -13.61 -8.41 -3.68
C VAL A 155 -13.35 -9.44 -2.57
N GLY A 156 -12.76 -9.02 -1.45
CA GLY A 156 -12.56 -9.88 -0.28
C GLY A 156 -13.87 -10.36 0.34
N GLY A 157 -14.86 -9.47 0.47
CA GLY A 157 -16.20 -9.82 0.95
C GLY A 157 -16.94 -10.78 0.03
N GLN A 158 -16.85 -10.57 -1.29
CA GLN A 158 -17.39 -11.49 -2.30
C GLN A 158 -16.73 -12.87 -2.22
N CYS A 159 -15.41 -12.92 -2.04
CA CYS A 159 -14.66 -14.16 -1.84
C CYS A 159 -15.14 -14.92 -0.59
N LEU A 160 -15.30 -14.21 0.54
CA LEU A 160 -15.77 -14.82 1.79
C LEU A 160 -17.20 -15.35 1.66
N SER A 161 -18.09 -14.62 0.99
CA SER A 161 -19.46 -15.06 0.69
C SER A 161 -19.48 -16.33 -0.18
N ALA A 162 -18.60 -16.39 -1.20
CA ALA A 162 -18.47 -17.56 -2.06
C ALA A 162 -17.98 -18.81 -1.31
N VAL A 163 -17.00 -18.67 -0.41
CA VAL A 163 -16.50 -19.79 0.43
C VAL A 163 -17.57 -20.27 1.41
N SER A 164 -18.40 -19.36 1.93
CA SER A 164 -19.48 -19.67 2.85
C SER A 164 -20.70 -20.35 2.19
N SER A 165 -20.62 -20.67 0.88
CA SER A 165 -21.70 -21.28 0.10
C SER A 165 -23.03 -20.53 0.23
N GLY A 166 -22.98 -19.19 0.33
CA GLY A 166 -24.18 -18.34 0.39
C GLY A 166 -24.79 -18.13 1.77
N HIS A 167 -24.23 -18.69 2.86
CA HIS A 167 -24.72 -18.40 4.22
C HIS A 167 -24.40 -16.97 4.68
N LEU A 168 -23.47 -16.30 4.02
CA LEU A 168 -23.03 -14.95 4.35
C LEU A 168 -23.29 -14.01 3.16
N SER A 169 -24.01 -12.89 3.39
CA SER A 169 -24.19 -11.85 2.37
C SER A 169 -22.85 -11.16 2.06
N PRO A 170 -22.57 -10.79 0.79
CA PRO A 170 -21.38 -10.02 0.42
C PRO A 170 -21.19 -8.75 1.27
N ASP A 171 -22.28 -8.06 1.63
CA ASP A 171 -22.24 -6.84 2.43
C ASP A 171 -21.64 -7.09 3.82
N VAL A 172 -22.04 -8.20 4.44
CA VAL A 172 -21.52 -8.62 5.75
C VAL A 172 -20.05 -9.04 5.62
N GLY A 173 -19.69 -9.71 4.52
CA GLY A 173 -18.31 -10.07 4.22
C GLY A 173 -17.39 -8.84 4.13
N ILE A 174 -17.83 -7.77 3.49
CA ILE A 174 -17.09 -6.50 3.38
C ILE A 174 -16.81 -5.92 4.76
N VAL A 175 -17.83 -5.87 5.63
CA VAL A 175 -17.69 -5.33 6.98
C VAL A 175 -16.72 -6.17 7.82
N ILE A 176 -16.82 -7.50 7.75
CA ILE A 176 -15.92 -8.41 8.47
C ILE A 176 -14.46 -8.20 8.04
N ILE A 177 -14.20 -8.15 6.73
CA ILE A 177 -12.85 -7.92 6.20
C ILE A 177 -12.34 -6.53 6.62
N GLY A 178 -13.17 -5.49 6.54
CA GLY A 178 -12.81 -4.14 6.96
C GLY A 178 -12.42 -4.06 8.46
N ILE A 179 -13.19 -4.70 9.34
CA ILE A 179 -12.90 -4.75 10.79
C ILE A 179 -11.61 -5.53 11.04
N LEU A 180 -11.40 -6.66 10.36
CA LEU A 180 -10.19 -7.47 10.51
C LEU A 180 -8.94 -6.72 10.03
N SER A 181 -9.02 -6.06 8.88
CA SER A 181 -7.93 -5.23 8.35
C SER A 181 -7.62 -4.05 9.27
N LEU A 182 -8.65 -3.40 9.83
CA LEU A 182 -8.47 -2.34 10.81
C LEU A 182 -7.79 -2.85 12.09
N PHE A 183 -8.20 -4.01 12.59
CA PHE A 183 -7.60 -4.64 13.76
C PHE A 183 -6.12 -4.95 13.54
N ILE A 184 -5.77 -5.54 12.38
CA ILE A 184 -4.37 -5.83 12.02
C ILE A 184 -3.55 -4.54 11.91
N SER A 185 -4.13 -3.45 11.41
CA SER A 185 -3.47 -2.14 11.33
C SER A 185 -3.05 -1.62 12.72
N PHE A 186 -3.85 -1.88 13.76
CA PHE A 186 -3.51 -1.52 15.14
C PHE A 186 -2.44 -2.42 15.78
N CYS A 187 -2.23 -3.64 15.28
CA CYS A 187 -1.23 -4.59 15.79
C CYS A 187 0.23 -4.20 15.51
N GLY A 188 0.47 -3.11 14.78
CA GLY A 188 1.80 -2.51 14.59
C GLY A 188 2.65 -3.13 13.49
N PHE A 189 3.80 -2.50 13.23
CA PHE A 189 4.64 -2.75 12.04
C PHE A 189 5.23 -4.17 11.99
N LYS A 190 5.58 -4.77 13.13
CA LYS A 190 6.16 -6.12 13.15
C LYS A 190 5.20 -7.21 12.71
N VAL A 191 3.93 -7.13 13.14
CA VAL A 191 2.90 -8.09 12.76
C VAL A 191 2.59 -7.95 11.29
N LEU A 192 2.47 -6.70 10.80
CA LEU A 192 2.28 -6.42 9.39
C LEU A 192 3.45 -6.92 8.55
N HIS A 193 4.70 -6.62 8.94
CA HIS A 193 5.89 -7.05 8.19
C HIS A 193 6.04 -8.57 8.14
N TYR A 194 5.77 -9.26 9.26
CA TYR A 194 5.75 -10.72 9.28
C TYR A 194 4.63 -11.25 8.38
N TYR A 195 3.41 -10.69 8.50
CA TYR A 195 2.28 -11.06 7.66
C TYR A 195 2.59 -10.87 6.17
N GLU A 196 3.07 -9.70 5.73
CA GLU A 196 3.42 -9.41 4.33
C GLU A 196 4.53 -10.31 3.78
N THR A 197 5.46 -10.75 4.64
CA THR A 197 6.54 -11.67 4.26
C THR A 197 6.01 -13.08 4.00
N TYR A 198 4.93 -13.52 4.66
CA TYR A 198 4.39 -14.88 4.49
C TYR A 198 3.07 -14.95 3.72
N ALA A 199 2.31 -13.85 3.62
CA ALA A 199 0.97 -13.81 3.04
C ALA A 199 0.95 -14.12 1.54
N PHE A 200 2.04 -13.86 0.83
CA PHE A 200 2.14 -14.18 -0.59
C PHE A 200 2.17 -15.68 -0.86
N ILE A 201 2.69 -16.50 0.06
CA ILE A 201 2.84 -17.95 -0.11
C ILE A 201 1.47 -18.62 -0.27
N PRO A 202 0.51 -18.48 0.68
CA PRO A 202 -0.82 -19.06 0.52
C PRO A 202 -1.58 -18.42 -0.65
N ALA A 203 -1.36 -17.14 -0.95
CA ALA A 203 -1.97 -16.48 -2.11
C ALA A 203 -1.52 -17.13 -3.43
N ILE A 204 -0.22 -17.33 -3.64
CA ILE A 204 0.30 -18.01 -4.84
C ILE A 204 -0.18 -19.46 -4.93
N ILE A 205 -0.21 -20.18 -3.81
CA ILE A 205 -0.72 -21.55 -3.76
C ILE A 205 -2.20 -21.58 -4.18
N ALA A 206 -3.03 -20.69 -3.61
CA ALA A 206 -4.44 -20.59 -3.95
C ALA A 206 -4.65 -20.23 -5.42
N ILE A 207 -3.88 -19.29 -5.96
CA ILE A 207 -3.93 -18.90 -7.38
C ILE A 207 -3.53 -20.07 -8.27
N THR A 208 -2.51 -20.83 -7.90
CA THR A 208 -2.04 -21.98 -8.67
C THR A 208 -3.06 -23.11 -8.66
N ILE A 209 -3.68 -23.39 -7.51
CA ILE A 209 -4.78 -24.38 -7.39
C ILE A 209 -5.98 -23.92 -8.22
N ALA A 210 -6.40 -22.66 -8.09
CA ALA A 210 -7.51 -22.11 -8.85
C ALA A 210 -7.26 -22.19 -10.37
N THR A 211 -6.04 -21.86 -10.80
CA THR A 211 -5.62 -21.98 -12.21
C THR A 211 -5.56 -23.44 -12.66
N GLY A 212 -5.13 -24.36 -11.79
CA GLY A 212 -5.09 -25.79 -12.07
C GLY A 212 -6.48 -26.43 -12.20
N CYS A 213 -7.41 -26.06 -11.31
CA CYS A 213 -8.80 -26.54 -11.36
C CYS A 213 -9.60 -25.92 -12.51
N GLY A 214 -9.33 -24.66 -12.88
CA GLY A 214 -9.98 -23.98 -14.01
C GLY A 214 -9.29 -24.19 -15.36
N GLY A 215 -8.05 -24.69 -15.37
CA GLY A 215 -7.20 -24.78 -16.56
C GLY A 215 -7.75 -25.67 -17.67
N SER A 216 -8.49 -26.74 -17.33
CA SER A 216 -9.16 -27.58 -18.32
C SER A 216 -10.27 -26.82 -19.05
N GLU A 217 -10.95 -25.90 -18.37
CA GLU A 217 -12.04 -25.09 -18.91
C GLU A 217 -11.52 -23.88 -19.70
N LEU A 218 -10.27 -23.45 -19.50
CA LEU A 218 -9.63 -22.40 -20.32
C LEU A 218 -9.49 -22.80 -21.80
N SER A 219 -9.57 -24.09 -22.13
CA SER A 219 -9.59 -24.60 -23.51
C SER A 219 -10.95 -24.43 -24.19
N LYS A 220 -12.04 -24.33 -23.40
CA LYS A 220 -13.42 -24.14 -23.88
C LYS A 220 -13.75 -22.65 -24.02
N GLN A 221 -12.87 -21.90 -24.69
CA GLN A 221 -13.07 -20.46 -24.88
C GLN A 221 -14.32 -20.22 -25.71
N ALA A 222 -15.22 -19.36 -25.22
CA ALA A 222 -16.25 -18.81 -26.06
C ALA A 222 -15.57 -18.06 -27.23
N PRO A 223 -15.89 -18.37 -28.50
CA PRO A 223 -15.37 -17.59 -29.60
C PRO A 223 -15.76 -16.12 -29.39
N PRO A 224 -14.84 -15.15 -29.57
CA PRO A 224 -15.15 -13.74 -29.42
C PRO A 224 -16.35 -13.39 -30.29
N ALA A 225 -17.39 -12.76 -29.71
CA ALA A 225 -18.61 -12.41 -30.43
C ALA A 225 -18.34 -11.44 -31.60
N ALA A 226 -17.24 -10.69 -31.53
CA ALA A 226 -16.73 -9.83 -32.58
C ALA A 226 -15.19 -9.73 -32.48
N PRO A 227 -14.50 -9.33 -33.57
CA PRO A 227 -13.08 -8.99 -33.51
C PRO A 227 -12.80 -7.90 -32.46
N ALA A 228 -11.63 -7.96 -31.83
CA ALA A 228 -11.19 -6.96 -30.86
C ALA A 228 -11.23 -5.55 -31.47
N THR A 229 -12.11 -4.69 -30.96
CA THR A 229 -12.17 -3.29 -31.40
C THR A 229 -11.04 -2.49 -30.74
N ALA A 230 -10.49 -1.51 -31.45
CA ALA A 230 -9.45 -0.64 -30.89
C ALA A 230 -9.91 0.07 -29.60
N ALA A 231 -11.21 0.40 -29.51
CA ALA A 231 -11.80 0.98 -28.32
C ALA A 231 -11.78 0.02 -27.13
N ALA A 232 -12.12 -1.26 -27.32
CA ALA A 232 -12.07 -2.28 -26.27
C ALA A 232 -10.64 -2.53 -25.79
N VAL A 233 -9.70 -2.66 -26.74
CA VAL A 233 -8.27 -2.86 -26.46
C VAL A 233 -7.70 -1.69 -25.65
N LEU A 234 -7.96 -0.46 -26.09
CA LEU A 234 -7.46 0.73 -25.40
C LEU A 234 -8.12 0.91 -24.03
N SER A 235 -9.43 0.70 -23.92
CA SER A 235 -10.14 0.83 -22.64
C SER A 235 -9.62 -0.17 -21.60
N PHE A 236 -9.43 -1.42 -22.01
CA PHE A 236 -8.86 -2.45 -21.14
C PHE A 236 -7.40 -2.16 -20.79
N GLY A 237 -6.59 -1.74 -21.76
CA GLY A 237 -5.20 -1.33 -21.54
C GLY A 237 -5.08 -0.16 -20.56
N MET A 238 -5.98 0.83 -20.63
CA MET A 238 -6.02 1.95 -19.69
C MET A 238 -6.42 1.52 -18.27
N ILE A 239 -7.31 0.52 -18.12
CA ILE A 239 -7.63 -0.05 -16.81
C ILE A 239 -6.38 -0.72 -16.20
N VAL A 240 -5.65 -1.52 -17.00
CA VAL A 240 -4.40 -2.15 -16.55
C VAL A 240 -3.34 -1.10 -16.20
N ALA A 241 -3.21 -0.06 -17.02
CA ALA A 241 -2.31 1.06 -16.72
C ALA A 241 -2.69 1.79 -15.44
N SER A 242 -3.99 2.01 -15.20
CA SER A 242 -4.50 2.65 -13.98
C SER A 242 -4.19 1.85 -12.71
N TYR A 243 -4.02 0.53 -12.82
CA TYR A 243 -3.58 -0.31 -11.71
C TYR A 243 -2.07 -0.18 -11.46
N MET A 244 -1.27 0.02 -12.50
CA MET A 244 0.20 0.07 -12.39
C MET A 244 0.77 1.46 -12.06
N ILE A 245 0.17 2.52 -12.61
CA ILE A 245 0.65 3.90 -12.43
C ILE A 245 0.68 4.35 -10.96
N PRO A 246 -0.32 4.06 -10.10
CA PRO A 246 -0.34 4.49 -8.71
C PRO A 246 0.85 3.99 -7.89
N TRP A 247 1.45 2.86 -8.26
CA TRP A 247 2.69 2.38 -7.64
C TRP A 247 3.84 3.38 -7.76
N ALA A 248 3.84 4.23 -8.80
CA ALA A 248 4.80 5.33 -8.95
C ALA A 248 4.80 6.28 -7.74
N ALA A 249 3.64 6.50 -7.12
CA ALA A 249 3.47 7.43 -6.01
C ALA A 249 3.91 6.85 -4.65
N ILE A 250 4.24 5.56 -4.58
CA ILE A 250 4.69 4.85 -3.37
C ILE A 250 5.98 4.05 -3.59
N ALA A 251 6.54 4.07 -4.79
CA ALA A 251 7.71 3.29 -5.16
C ALA A 251 8.93 3.58 -4.27
N SER A 252 9.18 4.84 -3.93
CA SER A 252 10.32 5.22 -3.07
C SER A 252 10.14 4.80 -1.61
N ASP A 253 8.90 4.64 -1.12
CA ASP A 253 8.62 4.28 0.28
C ASP A 253 9.09 2.86 0.61
N LEU A 254 9.11 1.97 -0.39
CA LEU A 254 9.60 0.60 -0.24
C LEU A 254 11.11 0.50 -0.47
N THR A 255 11.72 1.50 -1.12
CA THR A 255 13.15 1.48 -1.48
C THR A 255 14.02 2.38 -0.61
N THR A 256 13.44 3.17 0.30
CA THR A 256 14.17 4.08 1.21
C THR A 256 15.09 3.37 2.20
N TYR A 257 14.84 2.09 2.50
CA TYR A 257 15.60 1.28 3.44
C TYR A 257 16.84 0.60 2.81
N PHE A 258 17.04 0.75 1.49
CA PHE A 258 18.15 0.14 0.78
C PHE A 258 19.41 1.00 0.79
N ASP A 259 20.56 0.34 0.91
CA ASP A 259 21.86 1.01 0.87
C ASP A 259 22.07 1.65 -0.53
N PRO A 260 22.36 2.96 -0.63
CA PRO A 260 22.68 3.61 -1.90
C PRO A 260 23.89 2.97 -2.62
N LYS A 261 24.80 2.30 -1.92
CA LYS A 261 26.03 1.72 -2.51
C LYS A 261 25.75 0.53 -3.41
N SER A 262 24.75 -0.30 -3.10
CA SER A 262 24.43 -1.47 -3.92
C SER A 262 23.85 -1.07 -5.29
N CYS A 263 23.20 0.10 -5.41
CA CYS A 263 22.65 0.59 -6.68
C CYS A 263 23.70 1.12 -7.66
N VAL A 264 24.86 1.56 -7.17
CA VAL A 264 25.90 2.20 -7.99
C VAL A 264 26.86 1.17 -8.56
N GLU A 265 27.16 0.11 -7.81
CA GLU A 265 28.21 -0.84 -8.19
C GLU A 265 27.87 -1.63 -9.47
N HIS A 266 26.59 -1.92 -9.73
CA HIS A 266 26.17 -2.55 -10.99
C HIS A 266 26.14 -1.59 -12.20
N SER A 267 26.01 -0.28 -11.99
CA SER A 267 26.06 0.70 -13.07
C SER A 267 27.49 1.09 -13.45
N ILE A 268 28.43 0.98 -12.51
CA ILE A 268 29.85 1.33 -12.74
C ILE A 268 30.68 0.09 -13.12
N SER A 269 30.33 -1.11 -12.65
CA SER A 269 31.04 -2.35 -13.04
C SER A 269 30.90 -2.71 -14.52
N GLY A 270 29.91 -2.16 -15.23
CA GLY A 270 29.76 -2.29 -16.68
C GLY A 270 30.58 -1.28 -17.51
N SER A 271 31.14 -0.24 -16.90
CA SER A 271 31.82 0.85 -17.62
C SER A 271 33.34 0.93 -17.36
N ASP A 272 33.87 0.23 -16.37
CA ASP A 272 35.29 0.35 -15.95
C ASP A 272 36.17 -0.86 -16.35
N ARG A 273 35.86 -1.54 -17.47
CA ARG A 273 36.79 -2.51 -18.10
C ARG A 273 37.22 -2.13 -19.51
N VAL A 274 37.48 -0.85 -19.75
CA VAL A 274 38.30 -0.41 -20.89
C VAL A 274 39.29 0.62 -20.37
N HIS A 275 40.57 0.38 -20.67
CA HIS A 275 41.77 1.07 -20.18
C HIS A 275 42.25 0.60 -18.81
N ILE A 276 43.09 -0.45 -18.78
CA ILE A 276 44.57 -0.33 -18.78
C ILE A 276 45.14 -1.59 -19.46
#